data_AF-A0A8T4U1L1-F1
#
_entry.id   AF-A0A8T4U1L1-F1
#
_cell.length_a   1.000
_cell.length_b   1.000
_cell.length_c   1.000
_cell.angle_alpha   90.00
_cell.angle_beta   90.00
_cell.angle_gamma   90.00
#
_symmetry.space_group_name_H-M   'P 1'
#
loop_
_entity.id
_entity.type
_entity.pdbx_description
1 polymer ?
#
loop_
_entity_poly.entity_id
_entity_poly.type
_entity_poly.pdbx_seq_one_letter_code
_entity_poly.pdbx_strand_id
1 'polypeptide(L)'
;MSQADNKVRWCLKKADKELAEKGLHRGLIKAEPDIEAAKKHLIKAEHNLDAAVFFDESSFSDWAAPAFFYCIYHCMLAISRKFGYESRNQECTIALIDMLIEEGKIDFSREFTDTLKITDIEELHQD
;
A
#
# COMPACT_ATOMS: atom_id res chain seq x y z
N MET A 1 12.92 -2.02 -18.82
CA MET A 1 11.81 -2.22 -17.86
C MET A 1 12.43 -2.22 -16.48
N SER A 2 11.89 -1.43 -15.55
CA SER A 2 12.39 -1.36 -14.18
C SER A 2 11.94 -2.56 -13.36
N GLN A 3 12.54 -2.72 -12.17
CA GLN A 3 12.11 -3.74 -11.22
C GLN A 3 10.65 -3.53 -10.78
N ALA A 4 10.22 -2.28 -10.60
CA ALA A 4 8.85 -1.94 -10.21
C ALA A 4 7.84 -2.31 -11.31
N ASP A 5 8.10 -1.99 -12.59
CA ASP A 5 7.24 -2.37 -13.72
C ASP A 5 7.07 -3.90 -13.82
N ASN A 6 8.18 -4.65 -13.68
CA ASN A 6 8.12 -6.11 -13.66
C ASN A 6 7.25 -6.64 -12.50
N LYS A 7 7.35 -6.03 -11.32
CA LYS A 7 6.56 -6.42 -10.15
C LYS A 7 5.08 -6.09 -10.30
N VAL A 8 4.74 -4.92 -10.86
CA VAL A 8 3.35 -4.54 -11.18
C VAL A 8 2.73 -5.54 -12.16
N ARG A 9 3.45 -5.94 -13.20
CA ARG A 9 2.97 -6.97 -14.15
C ARG A 9 2.72 -8.32 -13.48
N TRP A 10 3.58 -8.70 -12.55
CA TRP A 10 3.37 -9.91 -11.75
C TRP A 10 2.11 -9.79 -10.89
N CYS A 11 1.89 -8.65 -10.24
CA CYS A 11 0.70 -8.37 -9.43
C CYS A 11 -0.61 -8.40 -10.23
N LEU A 12 -0.59 -7.88 -11.46
CA LEU A 12 -1.73 -7.96 -12.39
C LEU A 12 -2.03 -9.42 -12.76
N LYS A 13 -1.02 -10.17 -13.19
CA LYS A 13 -1.17 -11.60 -13.53
C LYS A 13 -1.63 -12.45 -12.35
N LYS A 14 -1.17 -12.13 -11.14
CA LYS A 14 -1.61 -12.78 -9.91
C LYS A 14 -3.10 -12.57 -9.67
N ALA A 15 -3.59 -11.33 -9.83
CA ALA A 15 -5.01 -11.03 -9.67
C ALA A 15 -5.87 -11.77 -10.72
N ASP A 16 -5.46 -11.76 -11.99
CA ASP A 16 -6.18 -12.45 -13.07
C ASP A 16 -6.31 -13.95 -12.79
N LYS A 17 -5.20 -14.59 -12.37
CA LYS A 17 -5.18 -16.01 -12.01
C LYS A 17 -6.10 -16.30 -10.84
N GLU A 18 -6.00 -15.54 -9.75
CA GLU A 18 -6.80 -15.79 -8.54
C GLU A 18 -8.29 -15.51 -8.75
N LEU A 19 -8.65 -14.52 -9.58
CA LEU A 19 -10.04 -14.29 -9.99
C LEU A 19 -10.61 -15.49 -10.76
N ALA A 20 -9.85 -16.02 -11.72
CA ALA A 20 -10.28 -17.17 -12.52
C ALA A 20 -10.45 -18.44 -11.67
N GLU A 21 -9.57 -18.66 -10.69
CA GLU A 21 -9.59 -19.86 -9.85
C GLU A 21 -10.57 -19.78 -8.66
N LYS A 22 -10.73 -18.60 -8.05
CA LYS A 22 -11.36 -18.45 -6.73
C LYS A 22 -12.42 -17.35 -6.64
N GLY A 23 -12.59 -16.54 -7.69
CA GLY A 23 -13.50 -15.39 -7.69
C GLY A 23 -13.07 -14.24 -6.77
N LEU A 24 -11.87 -14.29 -6.20
CA LEU A 24 -11.29 -13.29 -5.31
C LEU A 24 -9.84 -13.05 -5.72
N HIS A 25 -9.38 -11.80 -5.62
CA HIS A 25 -7.97 -11.45 -5.90
C HIS A 25 -7.26 -10.92 -4.67
N ARG A 26 -5.96 -11.20 -4.59
CA ARG A 26 -4.99 -10.60 -3.68
C ARG A 26 -3.84 -10.06 -4.52
N GLY A 27 -4.13 -9.29 -5.55
CA GLY A 27 -3.12 -8.72 -6.45
C GLY A 27 -3.44 -7.26 -6.75
N LEU A 28 -3.16 -6.88 -8.00
CA LEU A 28 -3.51 -5.58 -8.56
C LEU A 28 -4.51 -5.78 -9.69
N ILE A 29 -5.56 -4.96 -9.74
CA ILE A 29 -6.49 -4.91 -10.87
C ILE A 29 -6.43 -3.52 -11.49
N LYS A 30 -6.43 -3.47 -12.81
CA LYS A 30 -6.62 -2.22 -13.55
C LYS A 30 -8.11 -1.91 -13.64
N ALA A 31 -8.48 -0.71 -13.24
CA ALA A 31 -9.84 -0.20 -13.20
C ALA A 31 -9.86 1.22 -13.77
N GLU A 32 -11.03 1.85 -13.77
CA GLU A 32 -11.13 3.29 -14.03
C GLU A 32 -10.71 4.10 -12.78
N PRO A 33 -10.12 5.30 -12.96
CA PRO A 33 -9.89 6.22 -11.87
C PRO A 33 -11.14 6.45 -11.02
N ASP A 34 -11.05 6.25 -9.71
CA ASP A 34 -12.15 6.42 -8.77
C ASP A 34 -11.77 7.39 -7.66
N ILE A 35 -12.14 8.66 -7.85
CA ILE A 35 -11.86 9.75 -6.91
C ILE A 35 -12.65 9.58 -5.61
N GLU A 36 -13.84 9.00 -5.66
CA GLU A 36 -14.67 8.83 -4.46
C GLU A 36 -14.11 7.71 -3.57
N ALA A 37 -13.66 6.60 -4.18
CA ALA A 37 -12.92 5.57 -3.46
C ALA A 37 -11.58 6.10 -2.91
N ALA A 38 -10.89 6.96 -3.67
CA ALA A 38 -9.66 7.60 -3.18
C ALA A 38 -9.94 8.46 -1.93
N LYS A 39 -10.99 9.30 -1.94
CA LYS A 39 -11.40 10.10 -0.77
C LYS A 39 -11.73 9.25 0.45
N LYS A 40 -12.42 8.13 0.26
CA LYS A 40 -12.71 7.19 1.36
C LYS A 40 -11.44 6.63 1.99
N HIS A 41 -10.39 6.40 1.22
CA HIS A 41 -9.08 6.02 1.76
C HIS A 41 -8.40 7.18 2.49
N LEU A 42 -8.48 8.41 1.99
CA LEU A 42 -7.96 9.59 2.69
C LEU A 42 -8.63 9.79 4.06
N ILE A 43 -9.96 9.66 4.15
CA ILE A 43 -10.69 9.73 5.43
C ILE A 43 -10.17 8.67 6.41
N LYS A 44 -9.88 7.45 5.94
CA LYS A 44 -9.28 6.41 6.78
C LYS A 44 -7.84 6.74 7.16
N ALA A 45 -7.07 7.34 6.26
CA ALA A 45 -5.70 7.76 6.56
C ALA A 45 -5.68 8.83 7.65
N GLU A 46 -6.55 9.85 7.54
CA GLU A 46 -6.75 10.89 8.57
C GLU A 46 -7.13 10.27 9.92
N HIS A 47 -8.10 9.36 9.93
CA HIS A 47 -8.49 8.68 11.17
C HIS A 47 -7.35 7.87 11.82
N ASN A 48 -6.51 7.20 11.01
CA ASN A 48 -5.35 6.48 11.53
C ASN A 48 -4.23 7.43 11.98
N LEU A 49 -4.09 8.60 11.35
CA LEU A 49 -3.16 9.63 11.80
C LEU A 49 -3.56 10.17 13.17
N ASP A 50 -4.85 10.50 13.36
CA ASP A 50 -5.37 10.96 14.65
C ASP A 50 -5.13 9.92 15.75
N ALA A 51 -5.39 8.63 15.45
CA ALA A 51 -5.11 7.55 16.37
C ALA A 51 -3.61 7.41 16.68
N ALA A 52 -2.75 7.52 15.67
CA ALA A 52 -1.32 7.42 15.84
C ALA A 52 -0.76 8.52 16.75
N VAL A 53 -1.15 9.77 16.52
CA VAL A 53 -0.78 10.92 17.36
C VAL A 53 -1.29 10.73 18.79
N PHE A 54 -2.56 10.32 18.96
CA PHE A 54 -3.13 10.07 20.28
C PHE A 54 -2.34 9.01 21.06
N PHE A 55 -1.99 7.89 20.41
CA PHE A 55 -1.24 6.82 21.06
C PHE A 55 0.19 7.25 21.42
N ASP A 56 0.86 8.01 20.55
CA ASP A 56 2.21 8.52 20.80
C ASP A 56 2.22 9.48 21.99
N GLU A 57 1.32 10.46 22.01
CA GLU A 57 1.18 11.43 23.10
C GLU A 57 0.76 10.79 24.43
N SER A 58 0.06 9.66 24.38
CA SER A 58 -0.44 8.94 25.57
C SER A 58 0.53 7.89 26.12
N SER A 59 1.80 7.88 25.67
CA SER A 59 2.80 6.86 26.03
C SER A 59 2.44 5.42 25.62
N PHE A 60 1.58 5.25 24.60
CA PHE A 60 1.23 3.96 23.98
C PHE A 60 1.90 3.82 22.61
N SER A 61 3.19 4.15 22.51
CA SER A 61 3.94 4.20 21.25
C SER A 61 3.87 2.91 20.41
N ASP A 62 3.78 1.75 21.05
CA ASP A 62 3.65 0.46 20.36
C ASP A 62 2.35 0.35 19.53
N TRP A 63 1.31 1.10 19.93
CA TRP A 63 0.05 1.22 19.21
C TRP A 63 0.05 2.35 18.18
N ALA A 64 0.93 3.34 18.33
CA ALA A 64 1.12 4.40 17.34
C ALA A 64 1.74 3.84 16.04
N ALA A 65 2.70 2.93 16.15
CA ALA A 65 3.37 2.32 14.99
C ALA A 65 2.41 1.66 13.97
N PRO A 66 1.52 0.71 14.36
CA PRO A 66 0.55 0.13 13.43
C PRO A 66 -0.47 1.15 12.91
N ALA A 67 -0.82 2.18 13.70
CA ALA A 67 -1.70 3.26 13.22
C ALA A 67 -1.01 4.09 12.13
N PHE A 68 0.27 4.48 12.31
CA PHE A 68 1.07 5.12 11.26
C PHE A 68 1.21 4.25 10.01
N PHE A 69 1.44 2.94 10.17
CA PHE A 69 1.46 1.99 9.07
C PHE A 69 0.17 2.08 8.23
N TYR A 70 -1.00 1.99 8.87
CA TYR A 70 -2.28 2.02 8.17
C TYR A 70 -2.60 3.40 7.58
N CYS A 71 -2.14 4.49 8.20
CA CYS A 71 -2.20 5.82 7.64
C CYS A 71 -1.49 5.89 6.28
N ILE A 72 -0.20 5.53 6.24
CA ILE A 72 0.61 5.56 5.01
C ILE A 72 0.03 4.60 3.96
N TYR A 73 -0.35 3.39 4.38
CA TYR A 73 -0.94 2.40 3.48
C TYR A 73 -2.24 2.90 2.84
N HIS A 74 -3.11 3.58 3.60
CA HIS A 74 -4.32 4.18 3.04
C HIS A 74 -4.03 5.36 2.10
N CYS A 75 -3.01 6.17 2.35
CA CYS A 75 -2.55 7.16 1.38
C CYS A 75 -2.14 6.52 0.05
N MET A 76 -1.39 5.41 0.09
CA MET A 76 -1.01 4.67 -1.13
C MET A 76 -2.21 4.06 -1.86
N LEU A 77 -3.20 3.53 -1.13
CA LEU A 77 -4.44 3.05 -1.74
C LEU A 77 -5.26 4.17 -2.37
N ALA A 78 -5.27 5.36 -1.77
CA ALA A 78 -5.92 6.53 -2.36
C ALA A 78 -5.26 6.93 -3.70
N ILE A 79 -3.92 6.96 -3.74
CA ILE A 79 -3.15 7.17 -4.97
C ILE A 79 -3.50 6.09 -6.00
N SER A 80 -3.50 4.82 -5.60
CA SER A 80 -3.83 3.70 -6.50
C SER A 80 -5.20 3.90 -7.16
N ARG A 81 -6.23 4.25 -6.39
CA ARG A 81 -7.59 4.53 -6.91
C ARG A 81 -7.61 5.72 -7.86
N LYS A 82 -6.88 6.79 -7.57
CA LYS A 82 -6.74 7.97 -8.46
C LYS A 82 -6.12 7.61 -9.82
N PHE A 83 -5.23 6.62 -9.87
CA PHE A 83 -4.59 6.15 -11.11
C PHE A 83 -5.30 4.99 -11.79
N GLY A 84 -6.50 4.60 -11.33
CA GLY A 84 -7.26 3.50 -11.95
C GLY A 84 -6.73 2.13 -11.58
N TYR A 85 -6.34 1.94 -10.32
CA TYR A 85 -5.91 0.65 -9.82
C TYR A 85 -6.62 0.28 -8.50
N GLU A 86 -6.97 -0.99 -8.38
CA GLU A 86 -7.36 -1.61 -7.13
C GLU A 86 -6.25 -2.55 -6.66
N SER A 87 -5.71 -2.32 -5.47
CA SER A 87 -4.79 -3.24 -4.81
C SER A 87 -5.43 -3.86 -3.58
N ARG A 88 -5.13 -5.13 -3.32
CA ARG A 88 -5.63 -5.88 -2.15
C ARG A 88 -4.53 -6.47 -1.27
N ASN A 89 -3.28 -6.11 -1.51
CA ASN A 89 -2.18 -6.46 -0.61
C ASN A 89 -1.10 -5.36 -0.58
N GLN A 90 -0.26 -5.39 0.44
CA GLN A 90 0.83 -4.45 0.66
C GLN A 90 1.88 -4.46 -0.46
N GLU A 91 2.38 -5.64 -0.81
CA GLU A 91 3.42 -5.84 -1.83
C GLU A 91 3.07 -5.21 -3.19
N CYS A 92 1.85 -5.44 -3.68
CA CYS A 92 1.35 -4.92 -4.94
C CYS A 92 0.99 -3.43 -4.88
N THR A 93 0.60 -2.94 -3.70
CA THR A 93 0.42 -1.50 -3.47
C THR A 93 1.75 -0.79 -3.59
N ILE A 94 2.79 -1.27 -2.90
CA ILE A 94 4.14 -0.69 -2.93
C ILE A 94 4.71 -0.75 -4.35
N ALA A 95 4.60 -1.89 -5.03
CA ALA A 95 5.07 -2.03 -6.41
C ALA A 95 4.44 -0.99 -7.35
N LEU A 96 3.14 -0.72 -7.20
CA LEU A 96 2.47 0.32 -7.99
C LEU A 96 2.99 1.72 -7.65
N ILE A 97 3.15 2.04 -6.36
CA ILE A 97 3.67 3.35 -5.93
C ILE A 97 5.09 3.56 -6.43
N ASP A 98 5.97 2.57 -6.30
CA ASP A 98 7.34 2.63 -6.82
C ASP A 98 7.35 2.87 -8.33
N MET A 99 6.50 2.18 -9.10
CA MET A 99 6.37 2.39 -10.54
C MET A 99 5.89 3.82 -10.86
N LEU A 100 4.89 4.34 -10.13
CA LEU A 100 4.39 5.71 -10.34
C LEU A 100 5.44 6.78 -10.01
N ILE A 101 6.28 6.56 -8.99
CA ILE A 101 7.42 7.41 -8.67
C ILE A 101 8.45 7.37 -9.80
N GLU A 102 8.84 6.18 -10.27
CA GLU A 102 9.80 6.02 -11.37
C GLU A 102 9.33 6.65 -12.68
N GLU A 103 8.02 6.60 -12.96
CA GLU A 103 7.40 7.24 -14.11
C GLU A 103 7.21 8.76 -13.93
N GLY A 104 7.56 9.33 -12.78
CA GLY A 104 7.41 10.76 -12.48
C GLY A 104 5.95 11.22 -12.38
N LYS A 105 5.01 10.28 -12.13
CA LYS A 105 3.57 10.57 -12.03
C LYS A 105 3.14 11.10 -10.67
N ILE A 106 3.92 10.80 -9.64
CA ILE A 106 3.72 11.29 -8.28
C ILE A 106 5.06 11.72 -7.68
N ASP A 107 5.01 12.73 -6.83
CA ASP A 107 6.10 13.12 -5.94
C ASP A 107 5.80 12.53 -4.55
N PHE A 108 6.43 11.39 -4.25
CA PHE A 108 6.20 10.64 -3.02
C PHE A 108 7.53 10.08 -2.51
N SER A 109 7.81 10.27 -1.22
CA SER A 109 9.07 9.83 -0.62
C SER A 109 9.19 8.30 -0.61
N ARG A 110 10.32 7.79 -1.10
CA ARG A 110 10.63 6.34 -1.06
C ARG A 110 10.78 5.81 0.37
N GLU A 111 11.10 6.66 1.32
CA GLU A 111 11.17 6.29 2.74
C GLU A 111 9.88 5.62 3.20
N PHE A 112 8.72 6.17 2.81
CA PHE A 112 7.42 5.59 3.15
C PHE A 112 7.17 4.23 2.49
N THR A 113 7.62 4.02 1.25
CA THR A 113 7.55 2.69 0.63
C THR A 113 8.50 1.71 1.28
N ASP A 114 9.67 2.16 1.73
CA ASP A 114 10.70 1.32 2.33
C ASP A 114 10.29 0.88 3.75
N THR A 115 9.74 1.78 4.57
CA THR A 115 9.19 1.45 5.89
C THR A 115 8.07 0.40 5.81
N LEU A 116 7.30 0.41 4.73
CA LEU A 116 6.22 -0.55 4.52
C LEU A 116 6.68 -1.81 3.78
N LYS A 117 7.95 -2.01 3.42
CA LYS A 117 8.36 -3.30 2.85
C LYS A 117 8.38 -4.36 3.94
N ILE A 118 7.81 -5.52 3.64
CA ILE A 118 8.02 -6.71 4.48
C ILE A 118 9.50 -7.04 4.35
N THR A 119 10.25 -6.88 5.43
CA THR A 119 11.57 -7.50 5.55
C THR A 119 11.27 -8.92 6.01
N ASP A 120 11.75 -9.93 5.28
CA ASP A 120 11.68 -11.31 5.76
C ASP A 120 12.41 -11.35 7.10
N ILE A 121 11.66 -11.45 8.21
CA ILE A 121 12.21 -11.77 9.53
C ILE A 121 12.42 -13.29 9.54
N GLU A 122 13.25 -13.78 8.62
CA GLU A 122 13.97 -15.02 8.85
C GLU A 122 15.23 -14.58 9.62
N GLU A 123 15.41 -15.08 10.86
CA GLU A 123 16.54 -14.82 11.78
C GLU A 123 16.37 -13.79 12.94
N LEU A 124 15.28 -13.84 13.72
CA LEU A 124 15.29 -13.29 15.10
C LEU A 124 14.71 -14.22 16.18
N HIS A 125 14.70 -15.52 15.92
CA HIS A 125 14.49 -16.53 16.95
C HIS A 125 15.70 -17.47 17.03
N GLN A 126 16.78 -16.97 17.63
CA GLN A 126 17.74 -17.78 18.38
C GLN A 126 17.82 -17.19 19.78
N ASP A 127 17.02 -17.75 20.68
CA ASP A 127 17.29 -17.84 22.12
C ASP A 127 16.99 -19.28 22.55
#